data_AF-A0A0F8YPI2-F1
#
_entry.id   AF-A0A0F8YPI2-F1
#
_cell.length_a   1.000
_cell.length_b   1.000
_cell.length_c   1.000
_cell.angle_alpha   90.00
_cell.angle_beta   90.00
_cell.angle_gamma   90.00
#
_symmetry.space_group_name_H-M   'P 1'
#
loop_
_entity.id
_entity.type
_entity.pdbx_description
1 polymer ?
#
loop_
_entity_poly.entity_id
_entity_poly.type
_entity_poly.pdbx_seq_one_letter_code
_entity_poly.pdbx_strand_id
1 'polypeptide(L)'
;MTHNRTSPPRNFKLIIFLTVALVLNAVVLGWLGWCSYRSYRDDALVRQRDSRIKDLRCRILHLDEVLTMSARMAVATGDLQWEQRYHKFEPKLDAAIKEAIKLAPQLNTSKTVAKTDAANVKLVKMERQAFDLIRRHQTDKARSVLFSNEYERQKRIYTEGMDELAQGLSTAISRFLAGQQHRAFLHVLTAVLPIPFIVIGWFAVFRATRKWEETLRVNNVRLAKKTEELSEMNRSLDQRVGERTTELSMANKKLEAGIALRIQTGEKLNESLAELERFNHLAIGREERMIELKQEVNEMARKAGTPPPYGLVFLQKPEEDANRPMHPDIVSS
;
A
#
# COMPACT_ATOMS: atom_id res chain seq x y z
N MET A 1 -31.64 -16.15 -1.20
CA MET A 1 -30.18 -16.21 -1.42
C MET A 1 -29.58 -14.84 -1.14
N THR A 2 -29.13 -14.61 0.08
CA THR A 2 -28.54 -13.34 0.51
C THR A 2 -27.03 -13.39 0.29
N HIS A 3 -26.57 -12.62 -0.70
CA HIS A 3 -25.16 -12.55 -1.07
C HIS A 3 -24.36 -11.85 0.03
N ASN A 4 -23.62 -12.63 0.82
CA ASN A 4 -22.73 -12.12 1.87
C ASN A 4 -21.53 -11.43 1.20
N ARG A 5 -21.56 -10.09 1.07
CA ARG A 5 -20.41 -9.30 0.61
C ARG A 5 -19.35 -9.31 1.70
N THR A 6 -18.41 -10.24 1.59
CA THR A 6 -17.20 -10.28 2.41
C THR A 6 -16.41 -8.99 2.19
N SER A 7 -16.45 -8.09 3.17
CA SER A 7 -15.59 -6.92 3.20
C SER A 7 -14.12 -7.38 3.16
N PRO A 8 -13.25 -6.80 2.32
CA PRO A 8 -11.86 -7.23 2.24
C PRO A 8 -11.19 -7.08 3.61
N PRO A 9 -10.30 -8.02 3.99
CA PRO A 9 -9.65 -8.01 5.30
C PRO A 9 -8.91 -6.69 5.52
N ARG A 10 -8.99 -6.15 6.74
CA ARG A 10 -8.45 -4.83 7.12
C ARG A 10 -6.98 -4.61 6.71
N ASN A 11 -6.21 -5.70 6.61
CA ASN A 11 -4.80 -5.72 6.18
C ASN A 11 -4.62 -5.29 4.72
N PHE A 12 -5.57 -5.61 3.84
CA PHE A 12 -5.53 -5.21 2.43
C PHE A 12 -5.60 -3.69 2.28
N LYS A 13 -6.43 -3.02 3.10
CA LYS A 13 -6.53 -1.56 3.11
C LYS A 13 -5.24 -0.88 3.61
N LEU A 14 -4.55 -1.48 4.57
CA LEU A 14 -3.27 -0.98 5.10
C LEU A 14 -2.14 -1.11 4.06
N ILE A 15 -2.06 -2.25 3.37
CA ILE A 15 -1.05 -2.50 2.32
C ILE A 15 -1.28 -1.56 1.13
N ILE A 16 -2.53 -1.33 0.72
CA ILE A 16 -2.85 -0.34 -0.32
C ILE A 16 -2.46 1.07 0.13
N PHE A 17 -2.74 1.44 1.37
CA PHE A 17 -2.36 2.75 1.88
C PHE A 17 -0.84 2.96 1.89
N LEU A 18 -0.07 1.96 2.34
CA LEU A 18 1.40 2.01 2.37
C LEU A 18 2.01 2.07 0.96
N THR A 19 1.49 1.27 0.03
CA THR A 19 1.95 1.28 -1.37
C THR A 19 1.65 2.60 -2.05
N VAL A 20 0.45 3.18 -1.84
CA VAL A 20 0.10 4.52 -2.35
C VAL A 20 1.01 5.59 -1.74
N ALA A 21 1.29 5.55 -0.44
CA ALA A 21 2.18 6.50 0.22
C ALA A 21 3.63 6.41 -0.30
N LEU A 22 4.11 5.19 -0.59
CA LEU A 22 5.45 4.96 -1.16
C LEU A 22 5.55 5.50 -2.60
N VAL A 23 4.57 5.20 -3.44
CA VAL A 23 4.52 5.69 -4.83
C VAL A 23 4.43 7.21 -4.86
N LEU A 24 3.60 7.80 -4.00
CA LEU A 24 3.49 9.26 -3.89
C LEU A 24 4.83 9.91 -3.51
N ASN A 25 5.57 9.31 -2.56
CA ASN A 25 6.91 9.78 -2.19
C ASN A 25 7.89 9.69 -3.37
N ALA A 26 7.89 8.58 -4.11
CA ALA A 26 8.76 8.41 -5.27
C ALA A 26 8.46 9.44 -6.36
N VAL A 27 7.18 9.75 -6.60
CA VAL A 27 6.75 10.80 -7.56
C VAL A 27 7.19 12.17 -7.09
N VAL A 28 7.03 12.50 -5.80
CA VAL A 28 7.47 13.78 -5.23
C VAL A 28 8.99 13.92 -5.34
N LEU A 29 9.76 12.88 -5.01
CA LEU A 29 11.23 12.90 -5.13
C LEU A 29 11.69 13.03 -6.58
N GLY A 30 11.04 12.32 -7.51
CA GLY A 30 11.31 12.43 -8.94
C GLY A 30 10.98 13.83 -9.48
N TRP A 31 9.85 14.40 -9.06
CA TRP A 31 9.46 15.76 -9.42
C TRP A 31 10.42 16.81 -8.85
N LEU A 32 10.84 16.67 -7.59
CA LEU A 32 11.84 17.54 -6.95
C LEU A 32 13.19 17.43 -7.65
N GLY A 33 13.64 16.21 -7.97
CA GLY A 33 14.87 15.96 -8.71
C GLY A 33 14.83 16.56 -10.11
N TRP A 34 13.72 16.42 -10.83
CA TRP A 34 13.50 17.02 -12.14
C TRP A 34 13.48 18.56 -12.08
N CYS A 35 12.76 19.13 -11.11
CA CYS A 35 12.73 20.57 -10.87
C CYS A 35 14.12 21.12 -10.53
N SER A 36 14.88 20.40 -9.69
CA SER A 36 16.25 20.77 -9.31
C SER A 36 17.20 20.70 -10.50
N TYR A 37 17.12 19.62 -11.30
CA TYR A 37 17.93 19.47 -12.52
C TYR A 37 17.61 20.55 -13.57
N ARG A 38 16.34 20.82 -13.81
CA ARG A 38 15.89 21.86 -14.74
C ARG A 38 16.34 23.25 -14.27
N SER A 39 16.18 23.54 -12.98
CA SER A 39 16.64 24.79 -12.36
C SER A 39 18.15 24.98 -12.49
N TYR A 40 18.94 23.95 -12.16
CA TYR A 40 20.40 24.00 -12.29
C TYR A 40 20.86 24.24 -13.73
N ARG A 41 20.20 23.59 -14.70
CA ARG A 41 20.50 23.71 -16.13
C ARG A 41 20.12 25.09 -16.69
N ASP A 42 18.95 25.61 -16.35
CA ASP A 42 18.49 26.92 -16.82
C ASP A 42 19.28 28.07 -16.17
N ASP A 43 19.70 27.91 -14.90
CA ASP A 43 20.54 28.89 -14.20
C ASP A 43 21.98 28.95 -14.73
N ALA A 44 22.51 27.87 -15.32
CA ALA A 44 23.90 27.84 -15.81
C ALA A 44 24.13 28.81 -16.98
N LEU A 45 23.22 28.80 -17.97
CA LEU A 45 23.27 29.71 -19.14
C LEU A 45 23.09 31.17 -18.73
N VAL A 46 22.23 31.38 -17.74
CA VAL A 46 21.93 32.67 -17.15
C VAL A 46 23.13 33.23 -16.38
N ARG A 47 23.76 32.43 -15.51
CA ARG A 47 24.95 32.83 -14.72
C ARG A 47 26.13 33.21 -15.60
N GLN A 48 26.30 32.53 -16.74
CA GLN A 48 27.36 32.84 -17.70
C GLN A 48 27.19 34.23 -18.32
N ARG A 49 25.94 34.58 -18.70
CA ARG A 49 25.62 35.89 -19.26
C ARG A 49 25.86 37.01 -18.25
N ASP A 50 25.45 36.84 -17.00
CA ASP A 50 25.63 37.83 -15.93
C ASP A 50 27.11 38.07 -15.60
N SER A 51 27.90 36.99 -15.50
CA SER A 51 29.35 37.10 -15.29
C SER A 51 30.02 37.82 -16.45
N ARG A 52 29.63 37.51 -17.69
CA ARG A 52 30.20 38.13 -18.89
C ARG A 52 29.91 39.62 -18.97
N ILE A 53 28.69 40.03 -18.60
CA ILE A 53 28.31 41.44 -18.57
C ILE A 53 29.15 42.22 -17.52
N LYS A 54 29.37 41.65 -16.33
CA LYS A 54 30.23 42.27 -15.30
C LYS A 54 31.69 42.40 -15.78
N ASP A 55 32.22 41.36 -16.40
CA ASP A 55 33.57 41.33 -16.97
C ASP A 55 33.73 42.41 -18.05
N LEU A 56 32.78 42.51 -18.98
CA LEU A 56 32.79 43.52 -20.04
C LEU A 56 32.81 44.94 -19.50
N ARG A 57 32.04 45.24 -18.45
CA ARG A 57 32.06 46.56 -17.81
C ARG A 57 33.46 46.94 -17.31
N CYS A 58 34.08 46.05 -16.54
CA CYS A 58 35.42 46.29 -16.00
C CYS A 58 36.46 46.40 -17.12
N ARG A 59 36.34 45.57 -18.15
CA ARG A 59 37.25 45.56 -19.29
C ARG A 59 37.15 46.83 -20.13
N ILE A 60 35.95 47.33 -20.38
CA ILE A 60 35.72 48.58 -21.12
C ILE A 60 36.35 49.77 -20.38
N LEU A 61 36.06 49.92 -19.08
CA LEU A 61 36.64 51.00 -18.26
C LEU A 61 38.17 50.95 -18.23
N HIS A 62 38.74 49.76 -18.04
CA HIS A 62 40.18 49.57 -18.03
C HIS A 62 40.82 49.92 -19.38
N LEU A 63 40.24 49.45 -20.49
CA LEU A 63 40.76 49.70 -21.83
C LEU A 63 40.68 51.19 -22.20
N ASP A 64 39.61 51.89 -21.81
CA ASP A 64 39.47 53.32 -22.05
C ASP A 64 40.54 54.15 -21.34
N GLU A 65 40.81 53.82 -20.07
CA GLU A 65 41.88 54.47 -19.29
C GLU A 65 43.25 54.23 -19.94
N VAL A 66 43.49 53.00 -20.42
CA VAL A 66 44.72 52.66 -21.13
C VAL A 66 44.89 53.48 -22.41
N LEU A 67 43.84 53.67 -23.21
CA LEU A 67 43.90 54.47 -24.43
C LEU A 67 44.15 55.96 -24.12
N THR A 68 43.38 56.51 -23.18
CA THR A 68 43.49 57.92 -22.76
C THR A 68 44.89 58.23 -22.24
N MET A 69 45.43 57.36 -21.38
CA MET A 69 46.78 57.51 -20.87
C MET A 69 47.85 57.29 -21.94
N SER A 70 47.63 56.40 -22.90
CA SER A 70 48.56 56.21 -24.03
C SER A 70 48.63 57.47 -24.91
N ALA A 71 47.49 58.07 -25.26
CA ALA A 71 47.47 59.32 -26.03
C ALA A 71 48.18 60.46 -25.27
N ARG A 72 47.86 60.63 -23.98
CA ARG A 72 48.49 61.66 -23.13
C ARG A 72 50.00 61.45 -22.97
N MET A 73 50.44 60.21 -22.78
CA MET A 73 51.86 59.87 -22.66
C MET A 73 52.62 60.06 -23.96
N ALA A 74 52.02 59.75 -25.11
CA ALA A 74 52.64 60.03 -26.41
C ALA A 74 52.91 61.54 -26.57
N VAL A 75 51.96 62.40 -26.20
CA VAL A 75 52.14 63.85 -26.29
C VAL A 75 53.11 64.39 -25.22
N ALA A 76 53.09 63.83 -24.02
CA ALA A 76 53.94 64.28 -22.93
C ALA A 76 55.41 63.90 -23.13
N THR A 77 55.68 62.70 -23.65
CA THR A 77 57.03 62.13 -23.78
C THR A 77 57.59 62.21 -25.19
N GLY A 78 56.74 62.31 -26.21
CA GLY A 78 57.13 62.18 -27.62
C GLY A 78 57.48 60.75 -28.06
N ASP A 79 57.33 59.76 -27.18
CA ASP A 79 57.66 58.36 -27.48
C ASP A 79 56.54 57.67 -28.26
N LEU A 80 56.87 57.15 -29.44
CA LEU A 80 55.96 56.44 -30.35
C LEU A 80 55.53 55.06 -29.82
N GLN A 81 56.20 54.49 -28.81
CA GLN A 81 55.74 53.26 -28.16
C GLN A 81 54.32 53.40 -27.59
N TRP A 82 53.96 54.60 -27.14
CA TRP A 82 52.61 54.89 -26.66
C TRP A 82 51.56 54.87 -27.77
N GLU A 83 51.91 55.27 -28.99
CA GLU A 83 51.03 55.12 -30.16
C GLU A 83 50.83 53.64 -30.51
N GLN A 84 51.89 52.82 -30.45
CA GLN A 84 51.77 51.38 -30.67
C GLN A 84 50.87 50.72 -29.61
N ARG A 85 51.00 51.14 -28.35
CA ARG A 85 50.13 50.70 -27.26
C ARG A 85 48.67 51.09 -27.53
N TYR A 86 48.42 52.33 -27.97
CA TYR A 86 47.08 52.80 -28.33
C TYR A 86 46.44 51.89 -29.38
N HIS A 87 47.13 51.68 -30.52
CA HIS A 87 46.61 50.83 -31.60
C HIS A 87 46.42 49.36 -31.22
N LYS A 88 47.16 48.85 -30.24
CA LYS A 88 46.99 47.49 -29.71
C LYS A 88 45.69 47.32 -28.91
N PHE A 89 45.23 48.36 -28.24
CA PHE A 89 44.07 48.30 -27.34
C PHE A 89 42.78 48.89 -27.95
N GLU A 90 42.88 49.78 -28.94
CA GLU A 90 41.73 50.38 -29.63
C GLU A 90 40.76 49.32 -30.19
N PRO A 91 41.21 48.28 -30.93
CA PRO A 91 40.31 47.23 -31.43
C PRO A 91 39.68 46.39 -30.32
N LYS A 92 40.37 46.25 -29.17
CA LYS A 92 39.86 45.46 -28.04
C LYS A 92 38.74 46.19 -27.32
N LEU A 93 38.81 47.53 -27.25
CA LEU A 93 37.76 48.35 -26.68
C LEU A 93 36.51 48.30 -27.58
N ASP A 94 36.68 48.52 -28.88
CA ASP A 94 35.59 48.46 -29.86
C ASP A 94 34.87 47.10 -29.83
N ALA A 95 35.62 46.01 -29.78
CA ALA A 95 35.06 44.66 -29.64
C ALA A 95 34.27 44.48 -28.32
N ALA A 96 34.79 44.99 -27.20
CA ALA A 96 34.12 44.89 -25.91
C ALA A 96 32.81 45.70 -25.87
N ILE A 97 32.81 46.91 -26.45
CA ILE A 97 31.61 47.75 -26.55
C ILE A 97 30.55 47.07 -27.42
N LYS A 98 30.92 46.54 -28.59
CA LYS A 98 30.01 45.79 -29.47
C LYS A 98 29.42 44.55 -28.79
N GLU A 99 30.23 43.82 -28.02
CA GLU A 99 29.76 42.66 -27.25
C GLU A 99 28.78 43.07 -26.16
N ALA A 100 29.07 44.15 -25.41
CA ALA A 100 28.17 44.66 -24.38
C ALA A 100 26.81 45.08 -24.95
N ILE A 101 26.81 45.77 -26.10
CA ILE A 101 25.60 46.15 -26.83
C ILE A 101 24.77 44.92 -27.24
N LYS A 102 25.42 43.87 -27.76
CA LYS A 102 24.74 42.62 -28.16
C LYS A 102 24.10 41.91 -26.97
N LEU A 103 24.73 41.97 -25.79
CA LEU A 103 24.23 41.32 -24.57
C LEU A 103 23.13 42.13 -23.87
N ALA A 104 23.02 43.44 -24.11
CA ALA A 104 22.03 44.32 -23.50
C ALA A 104 21.38 45.25 -24.54
N PRO A 105 20.62 44.71 -25.52
CA PRO A 105 20.05 45.48 -26.63
C PRO A 105 19.07 46.58 -26.19
N GLN A 106 18.49 46.47 -24.99
CA GLN A 106 17.68 47.52 -24.37
C GLN A 106 18.42 48.87 -24.21
N LEU A 107 19.76 48.85 -24.22
CA LEU A 107 20.60 50.05 -24.13
C LEU A 107 20.72 50.81 -25.46
N ASN A 108 20.45 50.16 -26.61
CA ASN A 108 20.57 50.78 -27.94
C ASN A 108 19.57 51.91 -28.21
N THR A 109 18.50 51.98 -27.40
CA THR A 109 17.40 52.94 -27.61
C THR A 109 17.64 54.30 -26.94
N SER A 110 18.70 54.44 -26.14
CA SER A 110 18.97 55.70 -25.44
C SER A 110 19.65 56.70 -26.36
N LYS A 111 19.13 57.94 -26.42
CA LYS A 111 19.79 59.11 -27.06
C LYS A 111 21.25 59.30 -26.61
N THR A 112 21.63 58.71 -25.48
CA THR A 112 22.99 58.68 -24.93
C THR A 112 24.00 57.96 -25.81
N VAL A 113 23.65 56.84 -26.45
CA VAL A 113 24.61 56.07 -27.27
C VAL A 113 25.09 56.89 -28.47
N ALA A 114 24.15 57.55 -29.17
CA ALA A 114 24.48 58.40 -30.32
C ALA A 114 25.35 59.62 -29.94
N LYS A 115 25.12 60.23 -28.76
CA LYS A 115 25.96 61.33 -28.26
C LYS A 115 27.36 60.84 -27.90
N THR A 116 27.47 59.66 -27.29
CA THR A 116 28.74 59.03 -26.92
C THR A 116 29.55 58.68 -28.15
N ASP A 117 28.92 58.10 -29.18
CA ASP A 117 29.56 57.77 -30.45
C ASP A 117 30.09 59.03 -31.15
N ALA A 118 29.29 60.10 -31.19
CA ALA A 118 29.69 61.36 -31.79
C ALA A 118 30.88 62.02 -31.05
N ALA A 119 30.91 61.93 -29.71
CA ALA A 119 32.04 62.40 -28.91
C ALA A 119 33.28 61.54 -29.13
N ASN A 120 33.13 60.21 -29.17
CA ASN A 120 34.22 59.26 -29.42
C ASN A 120 34.88 59.50 -30.78
N VAL A 121 34.10 59.68 -31.86
CA VAL A 121 34.63 59.98 -33.19
C VAL A 121 35.48 61.27 -33.18
N LYS A 122 35.05 62.29 -32.44
CA LYS A 122 35.82 63.55 -32.30
C LYS A 122 37.09 63.34 -31.49
N LEU A 123 37.03 62.60 -30.39
CA LEU A 123 38.20 62.27 -29.56
C LEU A 123 39.25 61.52 -30.37
N VAL A 124 38.87 60.41 -31.01
CA VAL A 124 39.78 59.60 -31.85
C VAL A 124 40.41 60.44 -32.96
N LYS A 125 39.65 61.36 -33.58
CA LYS A 125 40.20 62.27 -34.59
C LYS A 125 41.28 63.19 -34.00
N MET A 126 41.03 63.77 -32.82
CA MET A 126 42.00 64.63 -32.13
C MET A 126 43.23 63.85 -31.66
N GLU A 127 43.06 62.64 -31.14
CA GLU A 127 44.15 61.75 -30.72
C GLU A 127 45.04 61.35 -31.90
N ARG A 128 44.44 60.95 -33.04
CA ARG A 128 45.19 60.65 -34.27
C ARG A 128 45.93 61.86 -34.81
N GLN A 129 45.31 63.04 -34.78
CA GLN A 129 45.97 64.29 -35.15
C GLN A 129 47.16 64.59 -34.22
N ALA A 130 47.03 64.33 -32.92
CA ALA A 130 48.14 64.48 -31.98
C ALA A 130 49.29 63.50 -32.29
N PHE A 131 49.00 62.23 -32.59
CA PHE A 131 50.02 61.27 -33.03
C PHE A 131 50.72 61.69 -34.33
N ASP A 132 49.97 62.19 -35.32
CA ASP A 132 50.54 62.74 -36.56
C ASP A 132 51.49 63.91 -36.30
N LEU A 133 51.15 64.78 -35.34
CA LEU A 133 51.99 65.91 -34.95
C LEU A 133 53.25 65.46 -34.20
N ILE A 134 53.15 64.44 -33.34
CA ILE A 134 54.31 63.83 -32.67
C ILE A 134 55.27 63.22 -33.69
N ARG A 135 54.76 62.46 -34.68
CA ARG A 135 55.57 61.90 -35.78
C ARG A 135 56.33 62.95 -36.59
N ARG A 136 55.79 64.18 -36.66
CA ARG A 136 56.41 65.32 -37.34
C ARG A 136 57.30 66.15 -36.41
N HIS A 137 57.57 65.67 -35.20
CA HIS A 137 58.32 66.39 -34.15
C HIS A 137 57.68 67.74 -33.73
N GLN A 138 56.37 67.90 -33.91
CA GLN A 138 55.61 69.11 -33.56
C GLN A 138 54.89 68.94 -32.22
N THR A 139 55.64 68.64 -31.16
CA THR A 139 55.10 68.30 -29.83
C THR A 139 54.26 69.41 -29.22
N ASP A 140 54.63 70.69 -29.41
CA ASP A 140 53.86 71.82 -28.89
C ASP A 140 52.47 71.92 -29.54
N LYS A 141 52.38 71.63 -30.85
CA LYS A 141 51.10 71.58 -31.55
C LYS A 141 50.29 70.35 -31.11
N ALA A 142 50.93 69.19 -30.95
CA ALA A 142 50.27 67.99 -30.43
C ALA A 142 49.67 68.25 -29.04
N ARG A 143 50.40 68.97 -28.18
CA ARG A 143 49.96 69.41 -26.86
C ARG A 143 48.76 70.34 -26.95
N SER A 144 48.78 71.31 -27.87
CA SER A 144 47.65 72.22 -28.09
C SER A 144 46.37 71.52 -28.54
N VAL A 145 46.46 70.37 -29.21
CA VAL A 145 45.30 69.56 -29.63
C VAL A 145 44.77 68.71 -28.47
N LEU A 146 45.62 67.90 -27.86
CA LEU A 146 45.20 66.90 -26.85
C LEU A 146 44.88 67.52 -25.48
N PHE A 147 45.48 68.65 -25.14
CA PHE A 147 45.17 69.39 -23.89
C PHE A 147 44.31 70.64 -24.16
N SER A 148 43.53 70.62 -25.24
CA SER A 148 42.57 71.69 -25.53
C SER A 148 41.31 71.59 -24.67
N ASN A 149 40.65 72.73 -24.45
CA ASN A 149 39.32 72.76 -23.84
C ASN A 149 38.28 71.97 -24.66
N GLU A 150 38.47 71.87 -25.99
CA GLU A 150 37.62 71.07 -26.86
C GLU A 150 37.77 69.58 -26.57
N TYR A 151 39.01 69.08 -26.45
CA TYR A 151 39.30 67.69 -26.10
C TYR A 151 38.68 67.33 -24.75
N GLU A 152 38.91 68.14 -23.71
CA GLU A 152 38.35 67.91 -22.38
C GLU A 152 36.81 67.95 -22.39
N ARG A 153 36.20 68.83 -23.19
CA ARG A 153 34.73 68.85 -23.36
C ARG A 153 34.23 67.56 -24.00
N GLN A 154 34.86 67.08 -25.07
CA GLN A 154 34.46 65.81 -25.70
C GLN A 154 34.71 64.63 -24.77
N LYS A 155 35.80 64.64 -24.00
CA LYS A 155 36.10 63.56 -23.03
C LYS A 155 35.05 63.52 -21.92
N ARG A 156 34.58 64.66 -21.43
CA ARG A 156 33.47 64.70 -20.48
C ARG A 156 32.19 64.07 -21.04
N ILE A 157 31.77 64.45 -22.26
CA ILE A 157 30.57 63.88 -22.90
C ILE A 157 30.71 62.36 -23.09
N TYR A 158 31.89 61.92 -23.50
CA TYR A 158 32.19 60.51 -23.66
C TYR A 158 32.14 59.75 -22.31
N THR A 159 32.81 60.25 -21.27
CA THR A 159 32.83 59.61 -19.95
C THR A 159 31.43 59.56 -19.33
N GLU A 160 30.64 60.64 -19.44
CA GLU A 160 29.23 60.65 -19.00
C GLU A 160 28.41 59.57 -19.73
N GLY A 161 28.60 59.43 -21.05
CA GLY A 161 27.95 58.40 -21.85
C GLY A 161 28.36 56.97 -21.46
N MET A 162 29.63 56.77 -21.12
CA MET A 162 30.15 55.48 -20.66
C MET A 162 29.67 55.13 -19.25
N ASP A 163 29.50 56.12 -18.37
CA ASP A 163 28.91 55.93 -17.04
C ASP A 163 27.44 55.54 -17.14
N GLU A 164 26.66 56.19 -18.00
CA GLU A 164 25.28 55.80 -18.28
C GLU A 164 25.19 54.37 -18.85
N LEU A 165 26.10 53.99 -19.75
CA LEU A 165 26.19 52.62 -20.27
C LEU A 165 26.51 51.62 -19.14
N ALA A 166 27.47 51.94 -18.27
CA ALA A 166 27.83 51.09 -17.13
C ALA A 166 26.70 50.95 -16.11
N GLN A 167 25.94 52.02 -15.86
CA GLN A 167 24.74 52.01 -15.00
C GLN A 167 23.61 51.21 -15.63
N GLY A 168 23.35 51.39 -16.93
CA GLY A 168 22.35 50.64 -17.66
C GLY A 168 22.65 49.14 -17.66
N LEU A 169 23.93 48.78 -17.81
CA LEU A 169 24.42 47.42 -17.74
C LEU A 169 24.26 46.81 -16.34
N SER A 170 24.57 47.59 -15.30
CA SER A 170 24.38 47.19 -13.90
C SER A 170 22.90 47.01 -13.57
N THR A 171 22.03 47.88 -14.08
CA THR A 171 20.58 47.80 -13.90
C THR A 171 20.00 46.57 -14.60
N ALA A 172 20.49 46.25 -15.81
CA ALA A 172 20.12 45.05 -16.53
C ALA A 172 20.46 43.78 -15.72
N ILE A 173 21.64 43.73 -15.10
CA ILE A 173 22.05 42.65 -14.20
C ILE A 173 21.11 42.59 -12.97
N SER A 174 20.86 43.72 -12.31
CA SER A 174 20.06 43.74 -11.08
C SER A 174 18.60 43.33 -11.31
N ARG A 175 17.97 43.77 -12.41
CA ARG A 175 16.60 43.33 -12.78
C ARG A 175 16.55 41.84 -13.06
N PHE A 176 17.59 41.31 -13.70
CA PHE A 176 17.72 39.90 -13.98
C PHE A 176 17.87 39.08 -12.67
N LEU A 177 18.71 39.53 -11.74
CA LEU A 177 18.90 38.90 -10.43
C LEU A 177 17.65 38.96 -9.53
N ALA A 178 16.88 40.06 -9.57
CA ALA A 178 15.64 40.19 -8.82
C ALA A 178 14.57 39.18 -9.31
N GLY A 179 14.51 38.93 -10.62
CA GLY A 179 13.67 37.87 -11.18
C GLY A 179 14.07 36.46 -10.70
N GLN A 180 15.36 36.24 -10.42
CA GLN A 180 15.82 34.99 -9.82
C GLN A 180 15.43 34.84 -8.34
N GLN A 181 15.44 35.91 -7.53
CA GLN A 181 15.07 35.80 -6.11
C GLN A 181 13.66 35.25 -5.90
N HIS A 182 12.70 35.65 -6.74
CA HIS A 182 11.33 35.14 -6.66
C HIS A 182 11.23 33.66 -7.07
N ARG A 183 12.03 33.23 -8.06
CA ARG A 183 12.15 31.83 -8.45
C ARG A 183 12.82 30.99 -7.36
N ALA A 184 13.86 31.51 -6.71
CA ALA A 184 14.52 30.84 -5.59
C ALA A 184 13.54 30.63 -4.42
N PHE A 185 12.70 31.62 -4.11
CA PHE A 185 11.65 31.47 -3.11
C PHE A 185 10.63 30.38 -3.48
N LEU A 186 10.16 30.36 -4.73
CA LEU A 186 9.29 29.29 -5.23
C LEU A 186 9.96 27.91 -5.14
N HIS A 187 11.26 27.83 -5.42
CA HIS A 187 12.03 26.58 -5.27
C HIS A 187 12.10 26.12 -3.81
N VAL A 188 12.41 27.01 -2.87
CA VAL A 188 12.39 26.71 -1.44
C VAL A 188 11.01 26.23 -1.00
N LEU A 189 9.94 26.89 -1.48
CA LEU A 189 8.56 26.49 -1.18
C LEU A 189 8.27 25.09 -1.70
N THR A 190 8.64 24.77 -2.94
CA THR A 190 8.45 23.41 -3.51
C THR A 190 9.23 22.35 -2.76
N ALA A 191 10.40 22.66 -2.19
CA ALA A 191 11.21 21.72 -1.43
C ALA A 191 10.69 21.49 0.00
N VAL A 192 10.15 22.52 0.65
CA VAL A 192 9.70 22.45 2.05
C VAL A 192 8.27 21.92 2.16
N LEU A 193 7.38 22.27 1.23
CA LEU A 193 5.95 21.92 1.29
C LEU A 193 5.66 20.42 1.39
N PRO A 194 6.40 19.48 0.75
CA PRO A 194 6.15 18.05 0.87
C PRO A 194 6.53 17.45 2.23
N ILE A 195 7.51 18.03 2.92
CA ILE A 195 8.05 17.52 4.20
C ILE A 195 6.95 17.30 5.25
N PRO A 196 6.06 18.25 5.56
CA PRO A 196 5.00 18.03 6.54
C PRO A 196 4.02 16.93 6.13
N PHE A 197 3.70 16.78 4.84
CA PHE A 197 2.83 15.69 4.37
C PHE A 197 3.47 14.32 4.58
N ILE A 198 4.78 14.21 4.35
CA ILE A 198 5.55 12.99 4.61
C ILE A 198 5.53 12.67 6.11
N VAL A 199 5.77 13.68 6.97
CA VAL A 199 5.76 13.51 8.43
C VAL A 199 4.37 13.09 8.93
N ILE A 200 3.31 13.75 8.47
CA ILE A 200 1.91 13.41 8.82
C ILE A 200 1.56 12.00 8.34
N GLY A 201 1.97 11.64 7.12
CA GLY A 201 1.76 10.31 6.55
C GLY A 201 2.42 9.22 7.39
N TRP A 202 3.71 9.39 7.74
CA TRP A 202 4.43 8.45 8.61
C TRP A 202 3.84 8.38 10.02
N PHE A 203 3.39 9.50 10.57
CA PHE A 203 2.71 9.53 11.86
C PHE A 203 1.40 8.74 11.83
N ALA A 204 0.62 8.85 10.76
CA ALA A 204 -0.61 8.07 10.58
C ALA A 204 -0.33 6.56 10.45
N VAL A 205 0.71 6.18 9.68
CA VAL A 205 1.17 4.79 9.58
C VAL A 205 1.56 4.25 10.95
N PHE A 206 2.38 4.99 11.70
CA PHE A 206 2.82 4.62 13.05
C PHE A 206 1.64 4.44 14.01
N ARG A 207 0.64 5.31 13.93
CA ARG A 207 -0.56 5.21 14.76
C ARG A 207 -1.40 3.98 14.38
N ALA A 208 -1.49 3.69 13.09
CA ALA A 208 -2.23 2.53 12.58
C ALA A 208 -1.57 1.20 12.97
N THR A 209 -0.24 1.11 12.91
CA THR A 209 0.51 -0.10 13.31
C THR A 209 0.38 -0.36 14.80
N ARG A 210 0.54 0.66 15.65
CA ARG A 210 0.32 0.51 17.11
C ARG A 210 -1.09 0.03 17.45
N LYS A 211 -2.11 0.61 16.83
CA LYS A 211 -3.50 0.16 17.03
C LYS A 211 -3.73 -1.27 16.53
N TRP A 212 -3.01 -1.68 15.48
CA TRP A 212 -3.10 -3.04 14.97
C TRP A 212 -2.45 -4.05 15.92
N GLU A 213 -1.31 -3.72 16.53
CA GLU A 213 -0.68 -4.57 17.55
C GLU A 213 -1.63 -4.83 18.74
N GLU A 214 -2.29 -3.80 19.26
CA GLU A 214 -3.29 -3.96 20.32
C GLU A 214 -4.47 -4.83 19.88
N THR A 215 -5.02 -4.57 18.69
CA THR A 215 -6.14 -5.36 18.15
C THR A 215 -5.72 -6.83 17.96
N LEU A 216 -4.50 -7.06 17.48
CA LEU A 216 -3.96 -8.39 17.20
C LEU A 216 -3.75 -9.18 18.49
N ARG A 217 -3.23 -8.53 19.54
CA ARG A 217 -3.11 -9.13 20.88
C ARG A 217 -4.47 -9.60 21.41
N VAL A 218 -5.49 -8.73 21.36
CA VAL A 218 -6.84 -9.07 21.83
C VAL A 218 -7.46 -10.22 21.01
N ASN A 219 -7.27 -10.22 19.69
CA ASN A 219 -7.77 -11.29 18.83
C ASN A 219 -7.06 -12.63 19.09
N ASN A 220 -5.75 -12.62 19.32
CA ASN A 220 -4.98 -13.83 19.65
C ASN A 220 -5.43 -14.43 20.98
N VAL A 221 -5.67 -13.60 22.02
CA VAL A 221 -6.22 -14.07 23.30
C VAL A 221 -7.62 -14.67 23.11
N ARG A 222 -8.48 -14.03 22.30
CA ARG A 222 -9.81 -14.56 21.98
C ARG A 222 -9.76 -15.89 21.22
N LEU A 223 -8.80 -16.05 20.31
CA LEU A 223 -8.59 -17.31 19.60
C LEU A 223 -8.14 -18.42 20.56
N ALA A 224 -7.19 -18.12 21.45
CA ALA A 224 -6.74 -19.06 22.48
C ALA A 224 -7.90 -19.52 23.39
N LYS A 225 -8.80 -18.61 23.77
CA LYS A 225 -9.99 -18.98 24.55
C LYS A 225 -10.94 -19.90 23.79
N LYS A 226 -11.19 -19.62 22.50
CA LYS A 226 -12.05 -20.48 21.67
C LYS A 226 -11.45 -21.86 21.45
N THR A 227 -10.14 -21.97 21.32
CA THR A 227 -9.47 -23.27 21.19
C THR A 227 -9.57 -24.07 22.49
N GLU A 228 -9.52 -23.41 23.64
CA GLU A 228 -9.75 -24.04 24.95
C GLU A 228 -11.20 -24.53 25.08
N GLU A 229 -12.18 -23.68 24.81
CA GLU A 229 -13.61 -24.04 24.85
C GLU A 229 -13.95 -25.21 23.91
N LEU A 230 -13.35 -25.25 22.72
CA LEU A 230 -13.49 -26.37 21.78
C LEU A 230 -12.84 -27.66 22.31
N SER A 231 -11.66 -27.55 22.94
CA SER A 231 -10.97 -28.68 23.55
C SER A 231 -11.78 -29.27 24.70
N GLU A 232 -12.33 -28.43 25.58
CA GLU A 232 -13.20 -28.84 26.67
C GLU A 232 -14.50 -29.49 26.16
N MET A 233 -15.12 -28.90 25.13
CA MET A 233 -16.32 -29.44 24.52
C MET A 233 -16.07 -30.81 23.87
N ASN A 234 -14.96 -30.96 23.13
CA ASN A 234 -14.56 -32.23 22.55
C ASN A 234 -14.31 -33.28 23.64
N ARG A 235 -13.57 -32.93 24.70
CA ARG A 235 -13.32 -33.84 25.82
C ARG A 235 -14.62 -34.28 26.52
N SER A 236 -15.58 -33.36 26.70
CA SER A 236 -16.88 -33.69 27.28
C SER A 236 -17.71 -34.59 26.36
N LEU A 237 -17.68 -34.35 25.05
CA LEU A 237 -18.33 -35.21 24.06
C LEU A 237 -17.71 -36.61 24.06
N ASP A 238 -16.38 -36.72 24.07
CA ASP A 238 -15.69 -38.00 24.13
C ASP A 238 -16.03 -38.78 25.41
N GLN A 239 -16.10 -38.09 26.56
CA GLN A 239 -16.54 -38.71 27.81
C GLN A 239 -17.98 -39.24 27.71
N ARG A 240 -18.92 -38.41 27.21
CA ARG A 240 -20.32 -38.82 27.03
C ARG A 240 -20.45 -39.98 26.06
N VAL A 241 -19.69 -39.99 24.96
CA VAL A 241 -19.67 -41.10 24.01
C VAL A 241 -19.15 -42.36 24.68
N GLY A 242 -18.09 -42.26 25.49
CA GLY A 242 -17.57 -43.37 26.29
C GLY A 242 -18.61 -43.94 27.26
N GLU A 243 -19.26 -43.08 28.06
CA GLU A 243 -20.33 -43.45 29.00
C GLU A 243 -21.51 -44.12 28.28
N ARG A 244 -21.97 -43.56 27.15
CA ARG A 244 -23.07 -44.16 26.38
C ARG A 244 -22.66 -45.48 25.76
N THR A 245 -21.41 -45.62 25.31
CA THR A 245 -20.91 -46.89 24.75
C THR A 245 -20.85 -47.99 25.81
N THR A 246 -20.45 -47.66 27.05
CA THR A 246 -20.45 -48.63 28.15
C THR A 246 -21.87 -48.97 28.60
N GLU A 247 -22.77 -48.00 28.70
CA GLU A 247 -24.20 -48.21 28.97
C GLU A 247 -24.83 -49.15 27.93
N LEU A 248 -24.63 -48.87 26.63
CA LEU A 248 -25.13 -49.72 25.55
C LEU A 248 -24.54 -51.12 25.61
N SER A 249 -23.23 -51.26 25.89
CA SER A 249 -22.58 -52.57 26.03
C SER A 249 -23.19 -53.38 27.19
N MET A 250 -23.45 -52.74 28.33
CA MET A 250 -24.10 -53.40 29.48
C MET A 250 -25.56 -53.77 29.17
N ALA A 251 -26.31 -52.88 28.51
CA ALA A 251 -27.68 -53.14 28.11
C ALA A 251 -27.74 -54.32 27.12
N ASN A 252 -26.85 -54.35 26.12
CA ASN A 252 -26.74 -55.46 25.17
C ASN A 252 -26.43 -56.77 25.89
N LYS A 253 -25.46 -56.80 26.82
CA LYS A 253 -25.17 -58.01 27.62
C LYS A 253 -26.39 -58.47 28.44
N LYS A 254 -27.15 -57.54 29.03
CA LYS A 254 -28.39 -57.88 29.77
C LYS A 254 -29.46 -58.44 28.84
N LEU A 255 -29.62 -57.87 27.65
CA LEU A 255 -30.55 -58.37 26.64
C LEU A 255 -30.16 -59.75 26.16
N GLU A 256 -28.88 -59.98 25.85
CA GLU A 256 -28.35 -61.30 25.48
C GLU A 256 -28.61 -62.34 26.58
N ALA A 257 -28.33 -62.01 27.84
CA ALA A 257 -28.62 -62.88 28.98
C ALA A 257 -30.13 -63.15 29.14
N GLY A 258 -30.97 -62.14 28.94
CA GLY A 258 -32.43 -62.27 29.00
C GLY A 258 -32.99 -63.14 27.88
N ILE A 259 -32.47 -63.02 26.65
CA ILE A 259 -32.82 -63.88 25.51
C ILE A 259 -32.42 -65.32 25.81
N ALA A 260 -31.19 -65.55 26.29
CA ALA A 260 -30.71 -66.88 26.65
C ALA A 260 -31.60 -67.55 27.73
N LEU A 261 -32.00 -66.79 28.76
CA LEU A 261 -32.91 -67.27 29.79
C LEU A 261 -34.31 -67.62 29.24
N ARG A 262 -34.85 -66.79 28.32
CA ARG A 262 -36.15 -67.06 27.68
C ARG A 262 -36.12 -68.31 26.82
N ILE A 263 -35.02 -68.54 26.08
CA ILE A 263 -34.83 -69.76 25.29
C ILE A 263 -34.82 -70.98 26.22
N GLN A 264 -34.02 -70.96 27.29
CA GLN A 264 -33.96 -72.07 28.26
C GLN A 264 -35.31 -72.33 28.94
N THR A 265 -36.03 -71.28 29.30
CA THR A 265 -37.37 -71.41 29.90
C THR A 265 -38.37 -72.01 28.90
N GLY A 266 -38.30 -71.60 27.63
CA GLY A 266 -39.11 -72.17 26.55
C GLY A 266 -38.81 -73.65 26.31
N GLU A 267 -37.54 -74.05 26.35
CA GLU A 267 -37.13 -75.46 26.26
C GLU A 267 -37.70 -76.30 27.41
N LYS A 268 -37.55 -75.84 28.67
CA LYS A 268 -38.12 -76.53 29.84
C LYS A 268 -39.64 -76.66 29.78
N LEU A 269 -40.32 -75.60 29.31
CA LEU A 269 -41.76 -75.63 29.15
C LEU A 269 -42.18 -76.66 28.10
N ASN A 270 -41.47 -76.73 26.96
CA ASN A 270 -41.71 -77.75 25.94
C ASN A 270 -41.46 -79.17 26.48
N GLU A 271 -40.41 -79.39 27.29
CA GLU A 271 -40.17 -80.68 27.93
C GLU A 271 -41.33 -81.09 28.87
N SER A 272 -41.80 -80.15 29.69
CA SER A 272 -42.94 -80.39 30.60
C SER A 272 -44.24 -80.65 29.84
N LEU A 273 -44.49 -79.93 28.73
CA LEU A 273 -45.63 -80.18 27.86
C LEU A 273 -45.56 -81.58 27.23
N ALA A 274 -44.39 -81.99 26.72
CA ALA A 274 -44.19 -83.32 26.18
C ALA A 274 -44.37 -84.42 27.23
N GLU A 275 -44.01 -84.17 28.50
CA GLU A 275 -44.27 -85.09 29.61
C GLU A 275 -45.75 -85.16 29.96
N LEU A 276 -46.46 -84.03 30.00
CA LEU A 276 -47.90 -83.99 30.23
C LEU A 276 -48.67 -84.74 29.14
N GLU A 277 -48.29 -84.56 27.88
CA GLU A 277 -48.87 -85.31 26.75
C GLU A 277 -48.67 -86.81 26.90
N ARG A 278 -47.45 -87.25 27.28
CA ARG A 278 -47.18 -88.67 27.58
C ARG A 278 -48.02 -89.17 28.75
N PHE A 279 -48.11 -88.41 29.84
CA PHE A 279 -48.90 -88.79 31.02
C PHE A 279 -50.39 -88.89 30.67
N ASN A 280 -50.93 -87.92 29.95
CA ASN A 280 -52.32 -87.90 29.53
C ASN A 280 -52.62 -89.11 28.62
N HIS A 281 -51.74 -89.41 27.65
CA HIS A 281 -51.89 -90.58 26.79
C HIS A 281 -51.90 -91.90 27.60
N LEU A 282 -51.00 -92.04 28.59
CA LEU A 282 -50.96 -93.19 29.48
C LEU A 282 -52.18 -93.28 30.40
N ALA A 283 -52.67 -92.14 30.92
CA ALA A 283 -53.83 -92.08 31.78
C ALA A 283 -55.10 -92.50 31.03
N ILE A 284 -55.31 -91.97 29.82
CA ILE A 284 -56.41 -92.36 28.93
C ILE A 284 -56.32 -93.87 28.63
N GLY A 285 -55.14 -94.37 28.23
CA GLY A 285 -54.97 -95.81 27.97
C GLY A 285 -55.23 -96.70 29.20
N ARG A 286 -54.90 -96.23 30.41
CA ARG A 286 -55.20 -96.95 31.66
C ARG A 286 -56.70 -96.92 31.99
N GLU A 287 -57.36 -95.79 31.78
CA GLU A 287 -58.81 -95.68 31.97
C GLU A 287 -59.57 -96.59 31.01
N GLU A 288 -59.17 -96.63 29.73
CA GLU A 288 -59.69 -97.58 28.75
C GLU A 288 -59.50 -99.03 29.22
N ARG A 289 -58.29 -99.39 29.67
CA ARG A 289 -58.02 -100.75 30.18
C ARG A 289 -58.80 -101.09 31.45
N MET A 290 -59.00 -100.11 32.35
CA MET A 290 -59.80 -100.31 33.56
C MET A 290 -61.28 -100.51 33.22
N ILE A 291 -61.78 -99.80 32.21
CA ILE A 291 -63.12 -99.99 31.67
C ILE A 291 -63.26 -101.39 31.10
N GLU A 292 -62.32 -101.86 30.26
CA GLU A 292 -62.30 -103.23 29.73
C GLU A 292 -62.31 -104.27 30.86
N LEU A 293 -61.46 -104.14 31.86
CA LEU A 293 -61.40 -105.07 32.99
C LEU A 293 -62.69 -105.09 33.81
N LYS A 294 -63.32 -103.93 34.03
CA LYS A 294 -64.63 -103.86 34.69
C LYS A 294 -65.71 -104.55 33.86
N GLN A 295 -65.64 -104.46 32.52
CA GLN A 295 -66.53 -105.22 31.63
C GLN A 295 -66.29 -106.73 31.76
N GLU A 296 -65.04 -107.19 31.75
CA GLU A 296 -64.67 -108.61 31.90
C GLU A 296 -65.12 -109.18 33.26
N VAL A 297 -64.87 -108.46 34.37
CA VAL A 297 -65.29 -108.92 35.72
C VAL A 297 -66.81 -108.98 35.83
N ASN A 298 -67.53 -108.01 35.26
CA ASN A 298 -68.99 -108.06 35.19
C ASN A 298 -69.49 -109.26 34.39
N GLU A 299 -68.79 -109.63 33.31
CA GLU A 299 -69.12 -110.82 32.52
C GLU A 299 -68.86 -112.12 33.30
N MET A 300 -67.75 -112.20 34.05
CA MET A 300 -67.43 -113.34 34.92
C MET A 300 -68.43 -113.49 36.08
N ALA A 301 -68.81 -112.40 36.74
CA ALA A 301 -69.84 -112.42 37.80
C ALA A 301 -71.17 -112.96 37.26
N ARG A 302 -71.56 -112.53 36.06
CA ARG A 302 -72.76 -113.01 35.37
C ARG A 302 -72.70 -114.52 35.09
N LYS A 303 -71.52 -115.06 34.73
CA LYS A 303 -71.30 -116.51 34.52
C LYS A 303 -71.32 -117.31 35.83
N ALA A 304 -70.94 -116.71 36.95
CA ALA A 304 -70.92 -117.33 38.28
C ALA A 304 -72.28 -117.32 39.00
N GLY A 305 -73.34 -116.81 38.38
CA GLY A 305 -74.69 -116.75 38.96
C GLY A 305 -74.86 -115.66 40.02
N THR A 306 -73.94 -114.70 40.12
CA THR A 306 -74.00 -113.56 41.05
C THR A 306 -74.21 -112.24 40.30
N PRO A 307 -74.88 -111.24 40.92
CA PRO A 307 -75.13 -109.96 40.27
C PRO A 307 -73.80 -109.21 40.01
N PRO A 308 -73.66 -108.53 38.85
CA PRO A 308 -72.41 -107.87 38.45
C PRO A 308 -72.05 -106.70 39.39
N PRO A 309 -70.80 -106.62 39.86
CA PRO A 309 -70.40 -105.69 40.93
C PRO A 309 -70.11 -104.26 40.46
N TYR A 310 -69.84 -104.02 39.17
CA TYR A 310 -69.49 -102.68 38.66
C TYR A 310 -70.59 -102.07 37.78
N GLY A 311 -71.10 -100.89 38.17
CA GLY A 311 -72.05 -100.14 37.36
C GLY A 311 -71.37 -99.41 36.19
N LEU A 312 -71.60 -99.89 34.96
CA LEU A 312 -71.03 -99.31 33.73
C LEU A 312 -72.06 -98.50 32.92
N VAL A 313 -73.03 -97.89 33.62
CA VAL A 313 -74.16 -97.16 33.00
C VAL A 313 -73.70 -95.95 32.17
N PHE A 314 -72.54 -95.36 32.47
CA PHE A 314 -71.96 -94.23 31.71
C PHE A 314 -71.41 -94.62 30.32
N LEU A 315 -71.22 -95.91 30.04
CA LEU A 315 -70.87 -96.40 28.70
C LEU A 315 -72.11 -96.62 27.82
N GLN A 316 -73.31 -96.64 28.42
CA GLN A 316 -74.54 -96.53 27.66
C GLN A 316 -74.65 -95.11 27.19
N LYS A 317 -74.41 -94.91 25.89
CA LYS A 317 -74.53 -93.63 25.20
C LYS A 317 -75.93 -93.04 25.48
N PRO A 318 -76.05 -91.97 26.28
CA PRO A 318 -77.28 -91.19 26.33
C PRO A 318 -77.36 -90.38 25.03
N GLU A 319 -78.57 -90.30 24.50
CA GLU A 319 -78.94 -89.61 23.26
C GLU A 319 -78.47 -88.15 23.22
N GLU A 320 -78.25 -87.69 21.99
CA GLU A 320 -78.09 -86.29 21.61
C GLU A 320 -79.06 -85.37 22.35
N ASP A 321 -78.53 -84.40 23.09
CA ASP A 321 -79.24 -83.14 23.31
C ASP A 321 -78.41 -82.02 22.67
N ALA A 322 -78.66 -81.88 21.37
CA ALA A 322 -78.34 -80.68 20.63
C ALA A 322 -79.08 -79.50 21.26
N ASN A 323 -78.44 -78.32 21.17
CA ASN A 323 -79.06 -76.98 21.22
C ASN A 323 -79.04 -76.23 22.58
N ARG A 324 -77.97 -75.46 22.85
CA ARG A 324 -77.99 -73.98 22.69
C ARG A 324 -76.68 -73.26 23.05
N PRO A 325 -76.49 -72.00 22.58
CA PRO A 325 -75.19 -71.40 22.23
C PRO A 325 -74.76 -70.22 23.13
N MET A 326 -73.57 -69.68 22.82
CA MET A 326 -73.05 -68.29 22.95
C MET A 326 -71.73 -68.07 23.73
N HIS A 327 -70.70 -67.67 22.96
CA HIS A 327 -69.74 -66.55 23.14
C HIS A 327 -70.22 -65.38 24.06
N PRO A 328 -69.42 -64.38 24.54
CA PRO A 328 -68.09 -63.92 24.06
C PRO A 328 -67.07 -63.37 25.13
N ASP A 329 -65.83 -63.14 24.67
CA ASP A 329 -64.97 -61.93 24.85
C ASP A 329 -64.33 -61.38 26.17
N ILE A 330 -63.06 -60.93 25.98
CA ILE A 330 -62.26 -59.83 26.63
C ILE A 330 -61.55 -60.17 27.98
N VAL A 331 -60.26 -59.85 28.21
CA VAL A 331 -59.61 -58.55 28.59
C VAL A 331 -58.06 -58.70 28.40
N SER A 332 -57.40 -57.95 27.51
CA SER A 332 -56.62 -56.70 27.76
C SER A 332 -55.53 -56.74 28.86
N SER A 333 -54.24 -56.72 28.46
CA SER A 333 -53.21 -55.75 28.88
C SER A 333 -51.96 -55.86 28.01
#